data_AF-B5RNA9-F1
#
_entry.id   AF-B5RNA9-F1
#
_cell.length_a   1.000
_cell.length_b   1.000
_cell.length_c   1.000
_cell.angle_alpha   90.00
_cell.angle_beta   90.00
_cell.angle_gamma   90.00
#
_symmetry.space_group_name_H-M   'P 1'
#
loop_
_entity.id
_entity.type
_entity.pdbx_description
1 polymer ?
#
loop_
_entity_poly.entity_id
_entity_poly.type
_entity_poly.pdbx_seq_one_letter_code
_entity_poly.pdbx_strand_id
1 'polypeptide(L)'
;MQRIYILVFLFGMLMLCCKQWRNDRHNIKGTEETKNKLGSVSNFPFSPVVSDIGTEKTDGLKPTGVKDFQGNGEDGHVEDEETETFDSLRTKAYIALRTNLSKLVDLYHYRPSEFSDFLFENIKTKFGVDEKQDFRDSVYAMVKGDVAVLKNLEKIVMHSFGKNEVVSQDYLFESNAYFLLFHFSKMANYLLGIVMHKNGYILNDDNLLKLQDSKDIEGLNELASILEHICLKWENMVSLVKGIINDASRFTTKDEIMERLKPITDLEVIKYNQNCDCNLPDDDMHICKLKNNLRVLCRQLKEKMNKLIRYKDY
;
A
#
# COMPACT_ATOMS: atom_id res chain seq x y z
N MET A 1 34.72 41.09 12.30
CA MET A 1 34.47 39.64 12.48
C MET A 1 33.13 39.23 11.84
N GLN A 2 33.00 39.34 10.51
CA GLN A 2 31.81 38.85 9.79
C GLN A 2 32.11 38.51 8.30
N ARG A 3 33.36 38.61 7.86
CA ARG A 3 33.79 38.30 6.47
C ARG A 3 34.73 37.10 6.35
N ILE A 4 35.02 36.40 7.46
CA ILE A 4 35.86 35.18 7.46
C ILE A 4 35.01 33.90 7.37
N TYR A 5 33.74 33.94 7.76
CA TYR A 5 32.85 32.76 7.70
C TYR A 5 32.31 32.43 6.30
N ILE A 6 32.39 33.37 5.34
CA ILE A 6 31.91 33.15 3.96
C ILE A 6 32.96 32.42 3.11
N LEU A 7 34.25 32.51 3.47
CA LEU A 7 35.34 31.82 2.75
C LEU A 7 35.50 30.35 3.15
N VAL A 8 35.11 29.96 4.37
CA VAL A 8 35.11 28.56 4.82
C VAL A 8 33.94 27.78 4.21
N PHE A 9 32.81 28.44 3.96
CA PHE A 9 31.63 27.79 3.36
C PHE A 9 31.77 27.53 1.85
N LEU A 10 32.61 28.31 1.13
CA LEU A 10 32.87 28.11 -0.30
C LEU A 10 33.98 27.07 -0.59
N PHE A 11 34.89 26.81 0.36
CA PHE A 11 35.92 25.76 0.21
C PHE A 11 35.41 24.35 0.54
N GLY A 12 34.32 24.21 1.31
CA GLY A 12 33.69 22.91 1.59
C GLY A 12 32.88 22.33 0.43
N MET A 13 32.37 23.18 -0.47
CA MET A 13 31.54 22.77 -1.62
C MET A 13 32.34 22.42 -2.88
N LEU A 14 33.66 22.68 -2.91
CA LEU A 14 34.54 22.37 -4.05
C LEU A 14 35.33 21.06 -3.91
N MET A 15 35.28 20.38 -2.76
CA MET A 15 36.02 19.12 -2.51
C MET A 15 35.18 17.84 -2.62
N LEU A 16 33.89 17.92 -2.98
CA LEU A 16 33.03 16.74 -3.18
C LEU A 16 32.66 16.46 -4.66
N CYS A 17 33.12 17.29 -5.59
CA CYS A 17 33.00 17.06 -7.03
C CYS A 17 34.38 16.78 -7.65
N CYS A 18 35.06 15.71 -7.22
CA CYS A 18 36.19 15.10 -7.95
C CYS A 18 36.65 13.80 -7.29
N LYS A 19 35.91 12.70 -7.46
CA LYS A 19 36.52 11.35 -7.58
C LYS A 19 35.52 10.31 -8.09
N GLN A 20 35.26 10.37 -9.39
CA GLN A 20 34.77 9.25 -10.15
C GLN A 20 35.78 9.02 -11.27
N TRP A 21 36.47 7.86 -11.22
CA TRP A 21 36.95 6.98 -12.33
C TRP A 21 38.31 6.33 -12.01
N ARG A 22 38.31 5.01 -11.73
CA ARG A 22 38.97 3.89 -12.49
C ARG A 22 39.33 2.69 -11.58
N ASN A 23 39.01 1.50 -12.11
CA ASN A 23 39.24 0.12 -11.66
C ASN A 23 40.58 -0.19 -10.95
N ASP A 24 40.58 -1.14 -10.01
CA ASP A 24 41.02 -2.53 -10.23
C ASP A 24 40.83 -3.45 -9.01
N ARG A 25 40.74 -4.76 -9.30
CA ARG A 25 40.52 -5.89 -8.37
C ARG A 25 41.67 -6.04 -7.36
N HIS A 26 41.37 -6.48 -6.13
CA HIS A 26 41.95 -7.69 -5.51
C HIS A 26 41.35 -7.97 -4.11
N ASN A 27 41.13 -9.26 -3.85
CA ASN A 27 40.83 -9.86 -2.54
C ASN A 27 41.78 -9.38 -1.42
N ILE A 28 41.27 -9.28 -0.18
CA ILE A 28 41.87 -9.83 1.05
C ILE A 28 40.85 -9.77 2.22
N LYS A 29 40.84 -10.86 3.00
CA LYS A 29 40.11 -11.10 4.25
C LYS A 29 40.59 -10.20 5.40
N GLY A 30 39.69 -9.96 6.37
CA GLY A 30 40.06 -9.90 7.80
C GLY A 30 39.79 -8.57 8.52
N THR A 31 38.71 -8.55 9.30
CA THR A 31 38.55 -7.97 10.65
C THR A 31 39.27 -6.67 11.03
N GLU A 32 38.50 -5.62 11.35
CA GLU A 32 38.39 -5.10 12.73
C GLU A 32 37.26 -4.07 12.87
N GLU A 33 36.63 -4.10 14.04
CA GLU A 33 35.49 -3.29 14.45
C GLU A 33 35.87 -1.81 14.60
N THR A 34 34.99 -0.92 14.13
CA THR A 34 34.84 0.40 14.77
C THR A 34 33.36 0.71 14.92
N LYS A 35 32.94 0.68 16.19
CA LYS A 35 31.64 1.14 16.70
C LYS A 35 31.41 2.58 16.27
N ASN A 36 30.28 2.86 15.63
CA ASN A 36 29.62 4.16 15.73
C ASN A 36 28.10 3.97 15.82
N LYS A 37 27.60 4.24 17.03
CA LYS A 37 26.20 4.49 17.36
C LYS A 37 25.68 5.64 16.51
N LEU A 38 24.62 5.42 15.74
CA LEU A 38 23.58 6.41 15.54
C LEU A 38 22.28 5.69 15.13
N GLY A 39 21.43 5.42 16.12
CA GLY A 39 20.06 4.98 15.88
C GLY A 39 19.29 6.08 15.18
N SER A 40 19.12 5.96 13.87
CA SER A 40 18.22 6.79 13.09
C SER A 40 16.79 6.30 13.30
N VAL A 41 16.10 6.88 14.28
CA VAL A 41 14.63 6.86 14.34
C VAL A 41 14.12 7.59 13.09
N SER A 42 13.57 6.85 12.14
CA SER A 42 12.92 7.45 10.98
C SER A 42 11.57 8.04 11.40
N ASN A 43 11.56 9.35 11.61
CA ASN A 43 10.33 10.13 11.75
C ASN A 43 9.62 10.16 10.39
N PHE A 44 8.62 9.28 10.21
CA PHE A 44 7.57 9.48 9.20
C PHE A 44 6.40 10.24 9.85
N PRO A 45 5.79 11.23 9.16
CA PRO A 45 4.76 12.06 9.74
C PRO A 45 3.40 11.40 9.51
N PHE A 46 3.05 10.40 10.31
CA PHE A 46 1.66 10.00 10.45
C PHE A 46 1.36 9.88 11.94
N SER A 47 0.73 10.93 12.47
CA SER A 47 0.18 10.93 13.82
C SER A 47 -1.14 10.16 13.80
N PRO A 48 -1.40 9.28 14.78
CA PRO A 48 -2.61 8.46 14.84
C PRO A 48 -3.77 9.27 15.41
N VAL A 49 -4.97 9.10 14.85
CA VAL A 49 -6.21 9.51 15.51
C VAL A 49 -7.15 8.30 15.57
N VAL A 50 -7.50 7.96 16.80
CA VAL A 50 -8.49 6.96 17.22
C VAL A 50 -9.84 7.27 16.54
N SER A 51 -10.46 6.26 15.92
CA SER A 51 -11.85 6.35 15.44
C SER A 51 -12.78 5.80 16.51
N ASP A 52 -13.56 6.68 17.15
CA ASP A 52 -14.82 6.31 17.81
C ASP A 52 -15.89 6.16 16.72
N ILE A 53 -16.39 4.95 16.53
CA ILE A 53 -17.51 4.64 15.64
C ILE A 53 -18.79 4.84 16.44
N GLY A 54 -19.46 5.98 16.22
CA GLY A 54 -20.87 6.17 16.56
C GLY A 54 -21.74 5.75 15.38
N THR A 55 -22.48 4.65 15.54
CA THR A 55 -23.50 4.18 14.60
C THR A 55 -24.77 4.98 14.82
N GLU A 56 -25.15 5.85 13.89
CA GLU A 56 -26.47 6.48 13.89
C GLU A 56 -27.29 5.94 12.71
N LYS A 57 -28.35 5.22 13.06
CA LYS A 57 -29.41 4.78 12.16
C LYS A 57 -30.21 5.99 11.72
N THR A 58 -30.51 6.11 10.43
CA THR A 58 -31.59 6.98 9.97
C THR A 58 -32.72 6.14 9.40
N ASP A 59 -33.82 6.23 10.13
CA ASP A 59 -35.14 5.68 9.83
C ASP A 59 -35.75 6.30 8.57
N GLY A 60 -36.65 5.52 7.97
CA GLY A 60 -37.25 5.77 6.67
C GLY A 60 -38.17 6.99 6.59
N LEU A 61 -38.11 7.65 5.43
CA LEU A 61 -39.15 8.57 4.99
C LEU A 61 -40.23 7.81 4.21
N LYS A 62 -41.40 7.68 4.83
CA LYS A 62 -42.70 7.41 4.19
C LYS A 62 -43.18 8.67 3.46
N PRO A 63 -43.73 8.58 2.23
CA PRO A 63 -44.45 9.67 1.62
C PRO A 63 -45.91 9.69 2.08
N THR A 64 -46.35 10.84 2.55
CA THR A 64 -47.74 11.18 2.88
C THR A 64 -48.45 11.73 1.66
N GLY A 65 -49.71 11.35 1.45
CA GLY A 65 -50.70 12.17 0.74
C GLY A 65 -51.23 11.63 -0.58
N VAL A 66 -52.16 10.68 -0.50
CA VAL A 66 -53.11 10.34 -1.57
C VAL A 66 -54.03 11.55 -1.81
N LYS A 67 -54.14 11.99 -3.07
CA LYS A 67 -55.33 12.67 -3.58
C LYS A 67 -55.78 11.96 -4.85
N ASP A 68 -56.95 11.38 -4.75
CA ASP A 68 -57.68 10.77 -5.85
C ASP A 68 -58.02 11.80 -6.93
N PHE A 69 -57.73 11.48 -8.19
CA PHE A 69 -58.48 11.96 -9.33
C PHE A 69 -58.71 10.81 -10.30
N GLN A 70 -59.99 10.46 -10.43
CA GLN A 70 -60.53 9.47 -11.34
C GLN A 70 -60.70 10.13 -12.72
N GLY A 71 -60.15 9.53 -13.76
CA GLY A 71 -60.33 9.95 -15.15
C GLY A 71 -59.94 8.82 -16.10
N ASN A 72 -60.94 8.17 -16.68
CA ASN A 72 -60.79 7.13 -17.71
C ASN A 72 -60.31 7.74 -19.04
N GLY A 73 -59.42 7.04 -19.72
CA GLY A 73 -59.06 7.28 -21.12
C GLY A 73 -57.96 6.33 -21.56
N GLU A 74 -58.28 5.43 -22.49
CA GLU A 74 -57.35 4.49 -23.11
C GLU A 74 -56.19 5.18 -23.85
N ASP A 75 -55.15 4.37 -24.04
CA ASP A 75 -54.17 4.37 -25.13
C ASP A 75 -52.79 5.02 -24.86
N GLY A 76 -51.75 4.19 -25.09
CA GLY A 76 -50.34 4.59 -25.08
C GLY A 76 -49.50 4.04 -23.91
N HIS A 77 -49.21 2.73 -23.91
CA HIS A 77 -48.00 2.24 -23.24
C HIS A 77 -46.78 2.68 -24.08
N VAL A 78 -46.36 3.92 -23.89
CA VAL A 78 -44.98 4.31 -24.13
C VAL A 78 -44.28 3.97 -22.82
N GLU A 79 -43.42 2.96 -22.84
CA GLU A 79 -42.38 2.86 -21.82
C GLU A 79 -41.59 4.17 -21.95
N ASP A 80 -41.84 5.11 -21.03
CA ASP A 80 -40.99 6.29 -20.90
C ASP A 80 -39.59 5.76 -20.61
N GLU A 81 -38.73 5.77 -21.63
CA GLU A 81 -37.28 5.78 -21.45
C GLU A 81 -37.00 6.99 -20.55
N GLU A 82 -36.87 6.76 -19.24
CA GLU A 82 -36.38 7.76 -18.29
C GLU A 82 -35.04 8.26 -18.84
N THR A 83 -35.08 9.40 -19.52
CA THR A 83 -33.92 9.99 -20.14
C THR A 83 -33.01 10.41 -19.00
N GLU A 84 -31.88 9.72 -18.85
CA GLU A 84 -30.96 9.95 -17.74
C GLU A 84 -30.53 11.42 -17.73
N THR A 85 -30.86 12.13 -16.64
CA THR A 85 -30.44 13.50 -16.47
C THR A 85 -28.92 13.56 -16.23
N PHE A 86 -28.29 14.67 -16.61
CA PHE A 86 -26.87 14.88 -16.36
C PHE A 86 -26.50 14.71 -14.88
N ASP A 87 -27.34 15.22 -13.96
CA ASP A 87 -27.12 15.08 -12.52
C ASP A 87 -27.23 13.61 -12.05
N SER A 88 -28.13 12.82 -12.65
CA SER A 88 -28.22 11.37 -12.41
C SER A 88 -26.95 10.66 -12.88
N LEU A 89 -26.48 10.92 -14.10
CA LEU A 89 -25.23 10.35 -14.65
C LEU A 89 -24.00 10.70 -13.80
N ARG A 90 -23.86 11.97 -13.40
CA ARG A 90 -22.77 12.41 -12.50
C ARG A 90 -22.82 11.65 -11.18
N THR A 91 -24.00 11.53 -10.58
CA THR A 91 -24.20 10.83 -9.31
C THR A 91 -23.82 9.35 -9.43
N LYS A 92 -24.23 8.68 -10.52
CA LYS A 92 -23.84 7.29 -10.81
C LYS A 92 -22.33 7.13 -10.94
N ALA A 93 -21.65 8.01 -11.68
CA ALA A 93 -20.19 7.97 -11.83
C ALA A 93 -19.44 8.16 -10.50
N TYR A 94 -19.89 9.10 -9.66
CA TYR A 94 -19.30 9.30 -8.33
C TYR A 94 -19.56 8.10 -7.39
N ILE A 95 -20.76 7.51 -7.43
CA ILE A 95 -21.08 6.29 -6.67
C ILE A 95 -20.19 5.13 -7.12
N ALA A 96 -19.94 4.97 -8.43
CA ALA A 96 -19.04 3.93 -8.95
C ALA A 96 -17.61 4.11 -8.43
N LEU A 97 -17.09 5.35 -8.43
CA LEU A 97 -15.79 5.70 -7.84
C LEU A 97 -15.73 5.32 -6.36
N ARG A 98 -16.73 5.73 -5.55
CA ARG A 98 -16.81 5.41 -4.12
C ARG A 98 -16.91 3.92 -3.86
N THR A 99 -17.66 3.20 -4.70
CA THR A 99 -17.81 1.74 -4.61
C THR A 99 -16.47 1.04 -4.84
N ASN A 100 -15.72 1.42 -5.87
CA ASN A 100 -14.41 0.83 -6.13
C ASN A 100 -13.35 1.22 -5.09
N LEU A 101 -13.45 2.42 -4.49
CA LEU A 101 -12.62 2.76 -3.34
C LEU A 101 -12.95 1.90 -2.11
N SER A 102 -14.24 1.67 -1.83
CA SER A 102 -14.66 0.77 -0.74
C SER A 102 -14.11 -0.64 -0.95
N LYS A 103 -14.21 -1.19 -2.18
CA LYS A 103 -13.61 -2.49 -2.50
C LYS A 103 -12.12 -2.53 -2.20
N LEU A 104 -11.37 -1.47 -2.49
CA LEU A 104 -9.94 -1.40 -2.19
C LEU A 104 -9.66 -1.41 -0.68
N VAL A 105 -10.44 -0.64 0.10
CA VAL A 105 -10.38 -0.62 1.57
C VAL A 105 -10.69 -2.00 2.14
N ASP A 106 -11.75 -2.64 1.65
CA ASP A 106 -12.14 -3.99 2.05
C ASP A 106 -11.04 -5.00 1.74
N LEU A 107 -10.39 -4.90 0.57
CA LEU A 107 -9.27 -5.77 0.20
C LEU A 107 -8.07 -5.66 1.15
N TYR A 108 -7.79 -4.46 1.68
CA TYR A 108 -6.69 -4.24 2.62
C TYR A 108 -7.02 -4.76 4.02
N HIS A 109 -8.24 -4.46 4.51
CA HIS A 109 -8.67 -4.84 5.85
C HIS A 109 -9.25 -6.26 5.94
N TYR A 110 -9.45 -6.95 4.81
CA TYR A 110 -10.01 -8.30 4.80
C TYR A 110 -9.20 -9.26 5.69
N ARG A 111 -9.91 -9.96 6.57
CA ARG A 111 -9.43 -11.09 7.37
C ARG A 111 -10.49 -12.19 7.35
N PRO A 112 -10.11 -13.47 7.21
CA PRO A 112 -11.05 -14.59 7.31
C PRO A 112 -11.57 -14.75 8.74
N SER A 113 -12.68 -15.45 8.93
CA SER A 113 -13.31 -15.69 10.25
C SER A 113 -12.39 -16.39 11.25
N GLU A 114 -11.50 -17.25 10.76
CA GLU A 114 -10.56 -18.01 11.57
C GLU A 114 -9.29 -17.21 11.91
N PHE A 115 -9.17 -15.97 11.43
CA PHE A 115 -8.02 -15.12 11.66
C PHE A 115 -7.82 -14.86 13.17
N SER A 116 -6.57 -14.94 13.59
CA SER A 116 -6.12 -14.50 14.90
C SER A 116 -4.74 -13.86 14.77
N ASP A 117 -4.41 -13.00 15.74
CA ASP A 117 -3.18 -12.22 15.73
C ASP A 117 -1.92 -13.01 16.16
N PHE A 118 -1.98 -14.34 16.10
CA PHE A 118 -0.96 -15.22 16.71
C PHE A 118 0.48 -14.90 16.26
N LEU A 119 0.68 -14.45 15.01
CA LEU A 119 2.00 -14.08 14.51
C LEU A 119 2.65 -12.99 15.37
N PHE A 120 1.96 -11.87 15.62
CA PHE A 120 2.53 -10.75 16.37
C PHE A 120 2.51 -11.01 17.88
N GLU A 121 1.51 -11.73 18.40
CA GLU A 121 1.54 -12.19 19.80
C GLU A 121 2.75 -13.09 20.09
N ASN A 122 3.10 -13.98 19.14
CA ASN A 122 4.28 -14.84 19.27
C ASN A 122 5.58 -14.05 19.09
N ILE A 123 5.61 -13.04 18.22
CA ILE A 123 6.75 -12.11 18.12
C ILE A 123 6.95 -11.34 19.43
N LYS A 124 5.87 -10.80 20.01
CA LYS A 124 5.91 -10.09 21.30
C LYS A 124 6.38 -11.00 22.42
N THR A 125 5.84 -12.21 22.50
CA THR A 125 6.21 -13.19 23.53
C THR A 125 7.68 -13.60 23.41
N LYS A 126 8.16 -13.85 22.20
CA LYS A 126 9.52 -14.37 21.97
C LYS A 126 10.59 -13.28 21.98
N PHE A 127 10.30 -12.10 21.43
CA PHE A 127 11.28 -11.03 21.22
C PHE A 127 11.05 -9.78 22.08
N GLY A 128 9.92 -9.70 22.80
CA GLY A 128 9.55 -8.51 23.57
C GLY A 128 9.17 -7.30 22.72
N VAL A 129 8.89 -7.50 21.42
CA VAL A 129 8.57 -6.42 20.48
C VAL A 129 7.06 -6.36 20.25
N ASP A 130 6.48 -5.21 20.59
CA ASP A 130 5.05 -4.92 20.37
C ASP A 130 4.90 -3.96 19.18
N GLU A 131 4.53 -4.52 18.02
CA GLU A 131 4.39 -3.77 16.78
C GLU A 131 3.09 -2.95 16.76
N LYS A 132 3.15 -1.75 16.18
CA LYS A 132 1.97 -0.88 16.05
C LYS A 132 0.90 -1.52 15.15
N GLN A 133 -0.37 -1.24 15.44
CA GLN A 133 -1.51 -1.78 14.70
C GLN A 133 -1.40 -1.54 13.17
N ASP A 134 -1.06 -0.33 12.73
CA ASP A 134 -0.92 -0.02 11.30
C ASP A 134 0.15 -0.87 10.59
N PHE A 135 1.24 -1.19 11.32
CA PHE A 135 2.28 -2.09 10.80
C PHE A 135 1.73 -3.51 10.66
N ARG A 136 1.05 -3.98 11.70
CA ARG A 136 0.42 -5.31 11.73
C ARG A 136 -0.59 -5.47 10.61
N ASP A 137 -1.47 -4.48 10.43
CA ASP A 137 -2.49 -4.50 9.38
C ASP A 137 -1.90 -4.50 7.98
N SER A 138 -0.79 -3.77 7.78
CA SER A 138 -0.06 -3.77 6.51
C SER A 138 0.55 -5.14 6.20
N VAL A 139 1.11 -5.83 7.21
CA VAL A 139 1.62 -7.20 7.06
C VAL A 139 0.48 -8.16 6.72
N TYR A 140 -0.64 -8.08 7.45
CA TYR A 140 -1.76 -8.98 7.21
C TYR A 140 -2.45 -8.74 5.88
N ALA A 141 -2.48 -7.51 5.38
CA ALA A 141 -3.00 -7.18 4.06
C ALA A 141 -2.23 -7.91 2.94
N MET A 142 -0.91 -8.08 3.07
CA MET A 142 -0.07 -8.77 2.07
C MET A 142 -0.40 -10.25 1.89
N VAL A 143 -1.09 -10.85 2.87
CA VAL A 143 -1.51 -12.25 2.83
C VAL A 143 -3.01 -12.42 3.08
N LYS A 144 -3.80 -11.32 3.06
CA LYS A 144 -5.24 -11.32 3.34
C LYS A 144 -5.63 -12.07 4.64
N GLY A 145 -4.79 -12.00 5.68
CA GLY A 145 -5.00 -12.72 6.94
C GLY A 145 -5.08 -14.25 6.83
N ASP A 146 -4.59 -14.84 5.75
CA ASP A 146 -4.64 -16.28 5.50
C ASP A 146 -3.88 -17.07 6.57
N VAL A 147 -4.61 -17.81 7.40
CA VAL A 147 -4.07 -18.48 8.59
C VAL A 147 -2.99 -19.50 8.24
N ALA A 148 -3.13 -20.23 7.13
CA ALA A 148 -2.14 -21.23 6.72
C ALA A 148 -0.83 -20.55 6.27
N VAL A 149 -0.95 -19.49 5.47
CA VAL A 149 0.20 -18.69 5.04
C VAL A 149 0.85 -17.98 6.23
N LEU A 150 0.07 -17.50 7.19
CA LEU A 150 0.59 -16.86 8.40
C LEU A 150 1.38 -17.82 9.29
N LYS A 151 0.99 -19.10 9.39
CA LYS A 151 1.80 -20.12 10.09
C LYS A 151 3.13 -20.38 9.39
N ASN A 152 3.13 -20.38 8.05
CA ASN A 152 4.34 -20.49 7.26
C ASN A 152 5.24 -19.26 7.42
N LEU A 153 4.66 -18.07 7.42
CA LEU A 153 5.36 -16.82 7.68
C LEU A 153 5.95 -16.79 9.10
N GLU A 154 5.19 -17.22 10.10
CA GLU A 154 5.69 -17.36 11.47
C GLU A 154 6.89 -18.28 11.51
N LYS A 155 6.81 -19.48 10.92
CA LYS A 155 7.93 -20.42 10.83
C LYS A 155 9.18 -19.74 10.23
N ILE A 156 9.03 -19.07 9.09
CA ILE A 156 10.12 -18.31 8.42
C ILE A 156 10.71 -17.26 9.35
N VAL A 157 9.84 -16.47 9.99
CA VAL A 157 10.24 -15.43 10.93
C VAL A 157 11.07 -16.07 12.04
N MET A 158 10.53 -17.07 12.71
CA MET A 158 11.16 -17.75 13.83
C MET A 158 12.49 -18.46 13.48
N HIS A 159 12.67 -18.96 12.26
CA HIS A 159 13.90 -19.61 11.80
C HIS A 159 15.02 -18.64 11.40
N SER A 160 14.70 -17.38 11.13
CA SER A 160 15.66 -16.41 10.60
C SER A 160 16.55 -15.77 11.68
N PHE A 161 16.31 -16.09 12.95
CA PHE A 161 17.03 -15.51 14.09
C PHE A 161 18.13 -16.43 14.62
N GLY A 162 19.27 -15.83 14.97
CA GLY A 162 20.33 -16.51 15.71
C GLY A 162 19.86 -16.84 17.14
N LYS A 163 20.44 -17.88 17.75
CA LYS A 163 20.23 -18.20 19.17
C LYS A 163 21.08 -17.31 20.08
N ASN A 164 21.18 -16.01 19.81
CA ASN A 164 22.03 -15.12 20.62
C ASN A 164 21.27 -14.48 21.78
N GLU A 165 22.00 -14.07 22.81
CA GLU A 165 21.50 -13.71 24.15
C GLU A 165 20.69 -12.40 24.22
N VAL A 166 20.75 -11.52 23.21
CA VAL A 166 19.98 -10.25 23.17
C VAL A 166 18.87 -10.34 22.11
N VAL A 167 17.84 -11.09 22.46
CA VAL A 167 16.77 -11.57 21.58
C VAL A 167 16.03 -10.44 20.83
N SER A 168 15.88 -9.25 21.40
CA SER A 168 15.19 -8.12 20.74
C SER A 168 16.01 -7.42 19.65
N GLN A 169 17.34 -7.36 19.79
CA GLN A 169 18.22 -6.76 18.78
C GLN A 169 18.36 -7.66 17.56
N ASP A 170 18.29 -8.98 17.76
CA ASP A 170 18.25 -9.95 16.68
C ASP A 170 16.96 -9.81 15.85
N TYR A 171 15.81 -9.52 16.48
CA TYR A 171 14.59 -9.28 15.71
C TYR A 171 14.74 -8.11 14.75
N LEU A 172 15.20 -6.96 15.25
CA LEU A 172 15.28 -5.70 14.49
C LEU A 172 16.43 -5.62 13.48
N PHE A 173 17.30 -6.63 13.41
CA PHE A 173 18.45 -6.61 12.53
C PHE A 173 18.03 -6.72 11.05
N GLU A 174 18.56 -5.85 10.19
CA GLU A 174 18.13 -5.69 8.78
C GLU A 174 18.34 -6.95 7.92
N SER A 175 19.13 -7.93 8.36
CA SER A 175 19.33 -9.22 7.67
C SER A 175 18.54 -10.39 8.28
N ASN A 176 17.58 -10.09 9.16
CA ASN A 176 16.68 -11.06 9.78
C ASN A 176 15.23 -10.83 9.31
N ALA A 177 14.29 -11.68 9.77
CA ALA A 177 12.95 -11.71 9.22
C ALA A 177 12.10 -10.45 9.47
N TYR A 178 12.49 -9.56 10.39
CA TYR A 178 11.88 -8.23 10.47
C TYR A 178 11.98 -7.49 9.13
N PHE A 179 13.08 -7.67 8.38
CA PHE A 179 13.24 -7.10 7.05
C PHE A 179 12.11 -7.51 6.10
N LEU A 180 11.67 -8.77 6.14
CA LEU A 180 10.54 -9.26 5.35
C LEU A 180 9.23 -8.58 5.76
N LEU A 181 8.93 -8.53 7.06
CA LEU A 181 7.71 -7.89 7.58
C LEU A 181 7.69 -6.39 7.28
N PHE A 182 8.85 -5.74 7.39
CA PHE A 182 9.03 -4.35 7.00
C PHE A 182 8.84 -4.13 5.50
N HIS A 183 9.32 -5.05 4.65
CA HIS A 183 9.05 -5.02 3.22
C HIS A 183 7.56 -5.16 2.91
N PHE A 184 6.83 -6.06 3.60
CA PHE A 184 5.38 -6.17 3.47
C PHE A 184 4.67 -4.88 3.85
N SER A 185 5.06 -4.29 4.98
CA SER A 185 4.52 -3.00 5.41
C SER A 185 4.74 -1.91 4.36
N LYS A 186 5.95 -1.80 3.81
CA LYS A 186 6.24 -0.87 2.70
C LYS A 186 5.39 -1.15 1.48
N MET A 187 5.29 -2.41 1.04
CA MET A 187 4.50 -2.78 -0.13
C MET A 187 3.04 -2.37 0.02
N ALA A 188 2.39 -2.74 1.12
CA ALA A 188 1.00 -2.40 1.36
C ALA A 188 0.78 -0.87 1.39
N ASN A 189 1.66 -0.14 2.07
CA ASN A 189 1.55 1.32 2.18
C ASN A 189 1.80 2.04 0.84
N TYR A 190 2.86 1.70 0.10
CA TYR A 190 3.22 2.39 -1.14
C TYR A 190 2.43 1.96 -2.37
N LEU A 191 1.79 0.79 -2.34
CA LEU A 191 0.98 0.27 -3.44
C LEU A 191 -0.50 0.51 -3.23
N LEU A 192 -1.00 0.50 -1.98
CA LEU A 192 -2.43 0.71 -1.67
C LEU A 192 -2.67 1.88 -0.71
N GLY A 193 -1.92 1.95 0.39
CA GLY A 193 -2.15 2.93 1.46
C GLY A 193 -2.16 4.39 0.97
N ILE A 194 -1.28 4.71 0.00
CA ILE A 194 -1.24 6.05 -0.64
C ILE A 194 -2.56 6.46 -1.33
N VAL A 195 -3.38 5.49 -1.74
CA VAL A 195 -4.66 5.70 -2.40
C VAL A 195 -5.77 5.95 -1.39
N MET A 196 -5.92 5.05 -0.42
CA MET A 196 -7.16 4.89 0.35
C MET A 196 -7.11 5.37 1.80
N HIS A 197 -5.93 5.59 2.38
CA HIS A 197 -5.86 6.05 3.78
C HIS A 197 -6.53 7.43 3.88
N LYS A 198 -7.24 7.67 4.99
CA LYS A 198 -7.88 8.97 5.27
C LYS A 198 -6.87 10.13 5.23
N ASN A 199 -5.65 9.88 5.70
CA ASN A 199 -4.51 10.82 5.61
C ASN A 199 -3.63 10.58 4.38
N GLY A 200 -4.10 9.79 3.42
CA GLY A 200 -3.43 9.46 2.18
C GLY A 200 -3.34 10.65 1.23
N TYR A 201 -2.61 10.47 0.14
CA TYR A 201 -2.28 11.55 -0.78
C TYR A 201 -3.20 11.66 -1.99
N ILE A 202 -4.02 10.63 -2.28
CA ILE A 202 -4.77 10.56 -3.54
C ILE A 202 -6.29 10.69 -3.31
N LEU A 203 -6.95 9.68 -2.73
CA LEU A 203 -8.39 9.69 -2.48
C LEU A 203 -8.68 9.79 -0.99
N ASN A 204 -8.12 10.80 -0.34
CA ASN A 204 -8.49 11.18 1.02
C ASN A 204 -9.88 11.86 1.05
N ASP A 205 -10.42 12.06 2.26
CA ASP A 205 -11.75 12.61 2.45
C ASP A 205 -11.92 13.99 1.79
N ASP A 206 -10.91 14.87 1.91
CA ASP A 206 -10.92 16.20 1.28
C ASP A 206 -11.03 16.14 -0.25
N ASN A 207 -10.23 15.28 -0.89
CA ASN A 207 -10.26 15.11 -2.33
C ASN A 207 -11.56 14.45 -2.79
N LEU A 208 -12.10 13.50 -2.04
CA LEU A 208 -13.37 12.85 -2.34
C LEU A 208 -14.55 13.83 -2.25
N LEU A 209 -14.55 14.73 -1.27
CA LEU A 209 -15.54 15.82 -1.18
C LEU A 209 -15.46 16.72 -2.40
N LYS A 210 -14.25 17.13 -2.82
CA LYS A 210 -14.07 17.96 -4.02
C LYS A 210 -14.53 17.26 -5.31
N LEU A 211 -14.31 15.96 -5.42
CA LEU A 211 -14.72 15.17 -6.57
C LEU A 211 -16.24 14.98 -6.65
N GLN A 212 -16.96 15.08 -5.54
CA GLN A 212 -18.42 14.92 -5.49
C GLN A 212 -19.15 15.94 -6.38
N ASP A 213 -18.68 17.19 -6.42
CA ASP A 213 -19.24 18.21 -7.31
C ASP A 213 -18.47 18.37 -8.64
N SER A 214 -17.67 17.37 -9.04
CA SER A 214 -17.06 17.36 -10.38
C SER A 214 -18.13 17.24 -11.46
N LYS A 215 -18.10 18.11 -12.48
CA LYS A 215 -18.97 18.01 -13.66
C LYS A 215 -18.41 17.07 -14.73
N ASP A 216 -17.18 16.60 -14.57
CA ASP A 216 -16.52 15.71 -15.53
C ASP A 216 -16.86 14.25 -15.22
N ILE A 217 -17.93 13.76 -15.84
CA ILE A 217 -18.46 12.40 -15.67
C ILE A 217 -17.48 11.36 -16.21
N GLU A 218 -16.87 11.63 -17.37
CA GLU A 218 -15.88 10.74 -17.99
C GLU A 218 -14.66 10.58 -17.08
N GLY A 219 -14.13 11.69 -16.55
CA GLY A 219 -13.02 11.66 -15.62
C GLY A 219 -13.33 10.92 -14.31
N LEU A 220 -14.55 11.02 -13.78
CA LEU A 220 -14.98 10.21 -12.63
C LEU A 220 -15.00 8.71 -12.95
N ASN A 221 -15.54 8.34 -14.12
CA ASN A 221 -15.55 6.95 -14.59
C ASN A 221 -14.14 6.41 -14.84
N GLU A 222 -13.23 7.23 -15.38
CA GLU A 222 -11.83 6.87 -15.54
C GLU A 222 -11.16 6.60 -14.18
N LEU A 223 -11.38 7.46 -13.17
CA LEU A 223 -10.87 7.21 -11.82
C LEU A 223 -11.40 5.89 -11.25
N ALA A 224 -12.69 5.61 -11.43
CA ALA A 224 -13.31 4.37 -10.99
C ALA A 224 -12.68 3.14 -11.68
N SER A 225 -12.42 3.22 -12.99
CA SER A 225 -11.76 2.16 -13.76
C SER A 225 -10.30 1.94 -13.32
N ILE A 226 -9.54 3.01 -13.06
CA ILE A 226 -8.18 2.89 -12.54
C ILE A 226 -8.16 2.18 -11.18
N LEU A 227 -9.11 2.50 -10.28
CA LEU A 227 -9.23 1.81 -8.99
C LEU A 227 -9.56 0.33 -9.14
N GLU A 228 -10.43 -0.03 -10.07
CA GLU A 228 -10.74 -1.44 -10.36
C GLU A 228 -9.48 -2.19 -10.81
N HIS A 229 -8.68 -1.60 -11.69
CA HIS A 229 -7.40 -2.18 -12.11
C HIS A 229 -6.39 -2.29 -10.96
N ILE A 230 -6.38 -1.34 -10.03
CA ILE A 230 -5.56 -1.42 -8.80
C ILE A 230 -6.01 -2.61 -7.94
N CYS A 231 -7.32 -2.78 -7.74
CA CYS A 231 -7.89 -3.90 -6.99
C CYS A 231 -7.45 -5.25 -7.59
N LEU A 232 -7.65 -5.45 -8.89
CA LEU A 232 -7.28 -6.69 -9.58
C LEU A 232 -5.78 -6.99 -9.47
N LYS A 233 -4.93 -5.97 -9.68
CA LYS A 233 -3.47 -6.16 -9.56
C LYS A 233 -3.02 -6.39 -8.13
N TRP A 234 -3.72 -5.86 -7.14
CA TRP A 234 -3.44 -6.15 -5.74
C TRP A 234 -3.73 -7.60 -5.39
N GLU A 235 -4.84 -8.17 -5.89
CA GLU A 235 -5.14 -9.58 -5.65
C GLU A 235 -4.06 -10.50 -6.22
N ASN A 236 -3.56 -10.20 -7.43
CA ASN A 236 -2.42 -10.89 -8.02
C ASN A 236 -1.16 -10.75 -7.16
N MET A 237 -0.94 -9.58 -6.56
CA MET A 237 0.22 -9.31 -5.69
C MET A 237 0.16 -10.18 -4.44
N VAL A 238 -1.00 -10.22 -3.78
CA VAL A 238 -1.24 -11.09 -2.61
C VAL A 238 -1.03 -12.55 -2.99
N SER A 239 -1.55 -13.00 -4.13
CA SER A 239 -1.40 -14.38 -4.60
C SER A 239 0.08 -14.78 -4.77
N LEU A 240 0.87 -13.93 -5.42
CA LEU A 240 2.31 -14.17 -5.61
C LEU A 240 3.07 -14.18 -4.28
N VAL A 241 2.77 -13.24 -3.38
CA VAL A 241 3.40 -13.18 -2.05
C VAL A 241 3.08 -14.43 -1.23
N LYS A 242 1.82 -14.88 -1.21
CA LYS A 242 1.45 -16.15 -0.57
C LYS A 242 2.22 -17.33 -1.15
N GLY A 243 2.34 -17.39 -2.48
CA GLY A 243 3.11 -18.43 -3.18
C GLY A 243 4.58 -18.47 -2.75
N ILE A 244 5.23 -17.31 -2.69
CA ILE A 244 6.64 -17.17 -2.29
C ILE A 244 6.84 -17.56 -0.82
N ILE A 245 5.97 -17.12 0.09
CA ILE A 245 6.02 -17.52 1.51
C ILE A 245 5.89 -19.04 1.64
N ASN A 246 4.91 -19.63 0.96
CA ASN A 246 4.67 -21.06 1.02
C ASN A 246 5.87 -21.86 0.47
N ASP A 247 6.47 -21.42 -0.63
CA ASP A 247 7.67 -22.07 -1.18
C ASP A 247 8.87 -21.95 -0.24
N ALA A 248 9.16 -20.75 0.26
CA ALA A 248 10.25 -20.50 1.21
C ALA A 248 10.11 -21.33 2.50
N SER A 249 8.88 -21.53 2.98
CA SER A 249 8.61 -22.27 4.23
C SER A 249 8.96 -23.77 4.19
N ARG A 250 9.20 -24.32 2.99
CA ARG A 250 9.61 -25.72 2.79
C ARG A 250 11.05 -25.97 3.19
N PHE A 251 11.87 -24.93 3.23
CA PHE A 251 13.28 -25.00 3.58
C PHE A 251 13.48 -24.92 5.10
N THR A 252 14.66 -25.36 5.55
CA THR A 252 14.99 -25.42 6.99
C THR A 252 16.22 -24.62 7.35
N THR A 253 17.02 -24.22 6.37
CA THR A 253 18.20 -23.37 6.57
C THR A 253 17.87 -21.92 6.26
N LYS A 254 18.50 -20.99 7.00
CA LYS A 254 18.28 -19.54 6.81
C LYS A 254 18.61 -19.12 5.38
N ASP A 255 19.74 -19.57 4.84
CA ASP A 255 20.21 -19.13 3.52
C ASP A 255 19.26 -19.57 2.40
N GLU A 256 18.75 -20.80 2.43
CA GLU A 256 17.76 -21.28 1.45
C GLU A 256 16.44 -20.50 1.56
N ILE A 257 15.97 -20.24 2.78
CA ILE A 257 14.76 -19.45 3.01
C ILE A 257 14.94 -18.04 2.44
N MET A 258 16.05 -17.38 2.75
CA MET A 258 16.32 -16.01 2.28
C MET A 258 16.48 -15.96 0.76
N GLU A 259 17.11 -16.96 0.14
CA GLU A 259 17.20 -17.06 -1.31
C GLU A 259 15.81 -17.10 -1.97
N ARG A 260 14.88 -17.86 -1.40
CA ARG A 260 13.50 -17.94 -1.92
C ARG A 260 12.69 -16.67 -1.67
N LEU A 261 13.05 -15.86 -0.68
CA LEU A 261 12.39 -14.60 -0.37
C LEU A 261 12.90 -13.42 -1.21
N LYS A 262 14.04 -13.55 -1.92
CA LYS A 262 14.61 -12.52 -2.81
C LYS A 262 13.62 -11.80 -3.72
N PRO A 263 12.66 -12.49 -4.36
CA PRO A 263 11.68 -11.81 -5.20
C PRO A 263 10.88 -10.73 -4.46
N ILE A 264 10.74 -10.80 -3.13
CA ILE A 264 10.08 -9.80 -2.29
C ILE A 264 11.11 -8.83 -1.70
N THR A 265 12.19 -9.35 -1.13
CA THR A 265 13.15 -8.58 -0.34
C THR A 265 14.02 -7.67 -1.21
N ASP A 266 14.24 -8.03 -2.48
CA ASP A 266 15.03 -7.23 -3.43
C ASP A 266 14.17 -6.20 -4.18
N LEU A 267 12.87 -6.10 -3.87
CA LEU A 267 12.00 -5.09 -4.46
C LEU A 267 12.32 -3.71 -3.92
N GLU A 268 12.69 -2.81 -4.83
CA GLU A 268 12.77 -1.38 -4.60
C GLU A 268 11.34 -0.78 -4.62
N VAL A 269 10.54 -1.08 -3.60
CA VAL A 269 9.10 -0.74 -3.53
C VAL A 269 8.80 0.73 -3.88
N ILE A 270 9.66 1.65 -3.46
CA ILE A 270 9.49 3.10 -3.64
C ILE A 270 9.76 3.52 -5.10
N LYS A 271 10.70 2.84 -5.77
CA LYS A 271 11.11 3.14 -7.13
C LYS A 271 10.00 2.79 -8.11
N TYR A 272 9.61 3.75 -8.95
CA TYR A 272 8.50 3.59 -9.89
C TYR A 272 8.81 2.52 -10.94
N ASN A 273 9.97 2.64 -11.58
CA ASN A 273 10.41 1.77 -12.67
C ASN A 273 11.69 1.06 -12.26
N GLN A 274 11.55 0.05 -11.39
CA GLN A 274 12.66 -0.87 -11.14
C GLN A 274 12.90 -1.67 -12.41
N ASN A 275 14.16 -1.83 -12.83
CA ASN A 275 14.49 -2.76 -13.90
C ASN A 275 14.24 -4.17 -13.37
N CYS A 276 13.20 -4.82 -13.87
CA CYS A 276 12.92 -6.20 -13.52
C CYS A 276 13.83 -7.04 -14.41
N ASP A 277 14.84 -7.69 -13.83
CA ASP A 277 15.75 -8.54 -14.60
C ASP A 277 14.99 -9.80 -15.03
N CYS A 278 14.58 -9.86 -16.31
CA CYS A 278 13.68 -10.88 -16.83
C CYS A 278 14.46 -11.92 -17.64
N ASN A 279 15.29 -12.72 -16.98
CA ASN A 279 15.80 -13.96 -17.60
C ASN A 279 14.87 -15.16 -17.32
N LEU A 280 13.60 -14.92 -16.96
CA LEU A 280 12.61 -15.95 -16.66
C LEU A 280 11.37 -15.75 -17.56
N PRO A 281 10.80 -16.84 -18.11
CA PRO A 281 9.64 -16.77 -18.98
C PRO A 281 8.35 -16.66 -18.13
N ASP A 282 7.81 -15.45 -17.97
CA ASP A 282 6.38 -15.12 -18.14
C ASP A 282 6.12 -13.65 -17.77
N ASP A 283 5.43 -12.89 -18.61
CA ASP A 283 5.44 -11.43 -18.53
C ASP A 283 4.50 -10.80 -17.47
N ASP A 284 3.57 -11.57 -16.86
CA ASP A 284 2.56 -11.01 -15.95
C ASP A 284 2.52 -11.60 -14.52
N MET A 285 3.34 -12.61 -14.22
CA MET A 285 3.41 -13.25 -12.89
C MET A 285 4.65 -12.88 -12.07
N HIS A 286 5.42 -11.88 -12.51
CA HIS A 286 6.57 -11.40 -11.75
C HIS A 286 6.19 -10.24 -10.83
N ILE A 287 6.45 -10.44 -9.53
CA ILE A 287 6.16 -9.47 -8.46
C ILE A 287 6.75 -8.07 -8.72
N CYS A 288 7.92 -7.97 -9.36
CA CYS A 288 8.53 -6.70 -9.77
C CYS A 288 7.71 -5.95 -10.83
N LYS A 289 7.24 -6.63 -11.88
CA LYS A 289 6.41 -6.03 -12.94
C LYS A 289 5.08 -5.59 -12.39
N LEU A 290 4.48 -6.43 -11.54
CA LEU A 290 3.23 -6.09 -10.88
C LEU A 290 3.36 -4.88 -9.97
N LYS A 291 4.45 -4.78 -9.20
CA LYS A 291 4.79 -3.58 -8.43
C LYS A 291 4.96 -2.34 -9.32
N ASN A 292 5.66 -2.44 -10.46
CA ASN A 292 5.78 -1.32 -11.41
C ASN A 292 4.39 -0.88 -11.90
N ASN A 293 3.56 -1.82 -12.32
CA ASN A 293 2.21 -1.57 -12.82
C ASN A 293 1.30 -0.90 -11.78
N LEU A 294 1.29 -1.39 -10.53
CA LEU A 294 0.53 -0.77 -9.44
C LEU A 294 0.97 0.68 -9.18
N ARG A 295 2.28 0.95 -9.20
CA ARG A 295 2.82 2.31 -9.03
C ARG A 295 2.43 3.23 -10.18
N VAL A 296 2.42 2.73 -11.41
CA VAL A 296 1.95 3.49 -12.59
C VAL A 296 0.46 3.83 -12.45
N LEU A 297 -0.38 2.88 -12.07
CA LEU A 297 -1.81 3.11 -11.84
C LEU A 297 -2.04 4.14 -10.74
N CYS A 298 -1.33 4.04 -9.60
CA CYS A 298 -1.42 5.03 -8.53
C CYS A 298 -1.03 6.44 -8.99
N ARG A 299 0.00 6.55 -9.85
CA ARG A 299 0.40 7.84 -10.44
C ARG A 299 -0.68 8.38 -11.37
N GLN A 300 -1.22 7.54 -12.26
CA GLN A 300 -2.31 7.93 -13.18
C GLN A 300 -3.54 8.41 -12.40
N LEU A 301 -3.93 7.69 -11.35
CA LEU A 301 -5.02 8.06 -10.45
C LEU A 301 -4.77 9.43 -9.83
N LYS A 302 -3.55 9.67 -9.31
CA LYS A 302 -3.16 10.96 -8.73
C LYS A 302 -3.21 12.10 -9.75
N GLU A 303 -2.67 11.90 -10.94
CA GLU A 303 -2.66 12.91 -11.99
C GLU A 303 -4.07 13.27 -12.45
N LYS A 304 -4.94 12.28 -12.63
CA LYS A 304 -6.34 12.47 -13.02
C LYS A 304 -7.14 13.16 -11.91
N MET A 305 -7.02 12.71 -10.66
CA MET A 305 -7.64 13.35 -9.51
C MET A 305 -7.25 14.83 -9.42
N ASN A 306 -5.95 15.14 -9.53
CA ASN A 306 -5.46 16.51 -9.47
C ASN A 306 -6.00 17.39 -10.60
N LYS A 307 -6.21 16.85 -11.80
CA LYS A 307 -6.84 17.59 -12.90
C LYS A 307 -8.29 17.92 -12.55
N LEU A 308 -9.06 16.92 -12.13
CA LEU A 308 -10.49 17.06 -11.82
C LEU A 308 -10.77 18.08 -10.71
N ILE A 309 -9.91 18.16 -9.69
CA ILE A 309 -10.10 19.14 -8.61
C ILE A 309 -9.64 20.56 -8.98
N ARG A 310 -8.68 20.73 -9.91
CA ARG A 310 -8.15 22.06 -10.30
C ARG A 310 -9.03 22.79 -11.30
N TYR A 311 -9.85 22.08 -12.08
CA TYR A 311 -10.76 22.70 -13.05
C TYR A 311 -11.92 23.49 -12.40
N LYS A 312 -12.01 23.53 -11.06
CA LYS A 312 -12.98 24.36 -10.32
C LYS A 312 -12.50 25.79 -10.03
N ASP A 313 -11.22 26.12 -10.26
CA ASP A 313 -10.63 27.43 -9.93
C ASP A 313 -10.65 28.46 -11.09
N TYR A 314 -11.37 28.20 -12.18
CA TYR A 314 -11.54 29.12 -13.32
C TYR A 314 -13.00 29.20 -13.77
#